data_AF-A0A1Y6J168-F1
#
_entry.id   AF-A0A1Y6J168-F1
#
_cell.length_a   1.000
_cell.length_b   1.000
_cell.length_c   1.000
_cell.angle_alpha   90.00
_cell.angle_beta   90.00
_cell.angle_gamma   90.00
#
_symmetry.space_group_name_H-M   'P 1'
#
loop_
_entity.id
_entity.type
_entity.pdbx_description
1 polymer ?
#
loop_
_entity_poly.entity_id
_entity_poly.type
_entity_poly.pdbx_seq_one_letter_code
_entity_poly.pdbx_strand_id
1 'polypeptide(L)'
;MSTFFTESQLIDVSYIDNNGWWCGNGVEHVAAGTTLGADCTPIVYVPSAGGKIARFNPESRTWSAEIDDMTSGTYYSETGEILTIGVPDGIYPEGAITATPPDYDKNSQAILYVDGVWKVYRNQIGSTYWDHEGNEHTIAELYFDLPEGCTLEQPPQANDECVVRLIDGQWQQVKDYRGRIAYAKDQTGGTDENYEITELGDVPETHTVSVPDLFDSWDYDSDSWTYDIEKERLYKAAVEKNWRDEQLRNVLDRIDQYEKDQNYEEAYRTSPLSETEYAGLLGYRKLLCDYPESEDFPFGERPELSYPEPAIEQPKPTVMRRVLNKITSR
;
A
#
# COMPACT_ATOMS: atom_id res chain seq x y z
N MET A 1 -22.32 58.57 -63.04
CA MET A 1 -23.43 59.40 -63.57
C MET A 1 -24.62 58.49 -63.84
N SER A 2 -25.74 58.71 -63.15
CA SER A 2 -26.98 57.96 -63.37
C SER A 2 -27.56 58.29 -64.76
N THR A 3 -27.92 57.26 -65.53
CA THR A 3 -28.48 57.43 -66.89
C THR A 3 -29.99 57.54 -66.79
N PHE A 4 -30.58 58.64 -67.27
CA PHE A 4 -32.03 58.83 -67.31
C PHE A 4 -32.65 58.13 -68.53
N PHE A 5 -33.81 57.52 -68.34
CA PHE A 5 -34.55 56.87 -69.42
C PHE A 5 -35.54 57.86 -70.05
N THR A 6 -35.62 57.89 -71.39
CA THR A 6 -36.48 58.83 -72.13
C THR A 6 -37.92 58.31 -72.31
N GLU A 7 -38.13 57.01 -72.14
CA GLU A 7 -39.42 56.34 -72.28
C GLU A 7 -39.61 55.35 -71.12
N SER A 8 -40.88 55.06 -70.77
CA SER A 8 -41.19 54.06 -69.75
C SER A 8 -40.98 52.66 -70.31
N GLN A 9 -40.22 51.82 -69.61
CA GLN A 9 -39.87 50.48 -70.08
C GLN A 9 -39.60 49.50 -68.94
N LEU A 10 -39.64 48.21 -69.27
CA LEU A 10 -39.18 47.12 -68.42
C LEU A 10 -37.72 46.81 -68.74
N ILE A 11 -36.89 46.63 -67.72
CA ILE A 11 -35.44 46.40 -67.86
C ILE A 11 -35.06 45.20 -67.00
N ASP A 12 -34.36 44.23 -67.60
CA ASP A 12 -33.70 43.17 -66.84
C ASP A 12 -32.54 43.75 -66.03
N VAL A 13 -32.52 43.47 -64.74
CA VAL A 13 -31.50 43.99 -63.82
C VAL A 13 -30.93 42.88 -62.95
N SER A 14 -29.72 43.13 -62.46
CA SER A 14 -29.18 42.46 -61.29
C SER A 14 -29.36 43.36 -60.07
N TYR A 15 -29.92 42.82 -59.00
CA TYR A 15 -29.96 43.46 -57.70
C TYR A 15 -28.62 43.30 -57.00
N ILE A 16 -28.21 44.34 -56.27
CA ILE A 16 -26.96 44.38 -55.53
C ILE A 16 -27.20 44.88 -54.09
N ASP A 17 -26.45 44.35 -53.13
CA ASP A 17 -26.44 44.85 -51.76
C ASP A 17 -25.67 46.18 -51.64
N ASN A 18 -25.61 46.73 -50.43
CA ASN A 18 -24.89 47.97 -50.14
C ASN A 18 -23.37 47.89 -50.41
N ASN A 19 -22.81 46.69 -50.51
CA ASN A 19 -21.41 46.43 -50.84
C ASN A 19 -21.22 46.09 -52.33
N GLY A 20 -22.28 46.06 -53.13
CA GLY A 20 -22.26 45.72 -54.55
C GLY A 20 -22.33 44.22 -54.84
N TRP A 21 -22.55 43.35 -53.85
CA TRP A 21 -22.69 41.91 -54.07
C TRP A 21 -24.00 41.58 -54.76
N TRP A 22 -23.97 40.68 -55.74
CA TRP A 22 -25.15 40.23 -56.45
C TRP A 22 -26.15 39.50 -55.53
N CYS A 23 -27.41 39.93 -55.56
CA CYS A 23 -28.50 39.39 -54.73
C CYS A 23 -29.58 38.65 -55.54
N GLY A 24 -29.41 38.53 -56.86
CA GLY A 24 -30.41 37.96 -57.76
C GLY A 24 -30.67 38.83 -58.98
N ASN A 25 -31.41 38.27 -59.94
CA ASN A 25 -31.87 38.98 -61.13
C ASN A 25 -33.38 39.18 -61.10
N GLY A 26 -33.87 40.23 -61.75
CA GLY A 26 -35.29 40.50 -61.91
C GLY A 26 -35.56 41.51 -63.02
N VAL A 27 -36.77 42.06 -63.01
CA VAL A 27 -37.22 43.03 -64.00
C VAL A 27 -37.73 44.26 -63.27
N GLU A 28 -37.17 45.43 -63.59
CA GLU A 28 -37.60 46.71 -63.05
C GLU A 28 -38.40 47.51 -64.08
N HIS A 29 -39.47 48.16 -63.63
CA HIS A 29 -40.20 49.12 -64.44
C HIS A 29 -39.69 50.53 -64.16
N VAL A 30 -39.11 51.16 -65.17
CA VAL A 30 -38.54 52.51 -65.06
C VAL A 30 -39.40 53.47 -65.87
N ALA A 31 -39.90 54.52 -65.23
CA ALA A 31 -40.71 55.53 -65.89
C ALA A 31 -39.85 56.49 -66.72
N ALA A 32 -40.44 57.07 -67.77
CA ALA A 32 -39.80 58.13 -68.53
C ALA A 32 -39.39 59.30 -67.61
N GLY A 33 -38.14 59.74 -67.72
CA GLY A 33 -37.56 60.82 -66.92
C GLY A 33 -36.96 60.39 -65.57
N THR A 34 -36.97 59.09 -65.23
CA THR A 34 -36.36 58.57 -63.99
C THR A 34 -35.11 57.73 -64.27
N THR A 35 -34.44 57.28 -63.20
CA THR A 35 -33.29 56.36 -63.27
C THR A 35 -33.62 55.06 -62.54
N LEU A 36 -32.81 54.02 -62.76
CA LEU A 36 -32.82 52.84 -61.89
C LEU A 36 -32.39 53.22 -60.47
N GLY A 37 -32.84 52.42 -59.50
CA GLY A 37 -32.39 52.48 -58.12
C GLY A 37 -30.89 52.19 -58.00
N ALA A 38 -30.25 52.66 -56.92
CA ALA A 38 -28.83 52.42 -56.69
C ALA A 38 -28.53 50.95 -56.28
N ASP A 39 -29.57 50.21 -55.91
CA ASP A 39 -29.61 48.80 -55.51
C ASP A 39 -29.74 47.84 -56.70
N CYS A 40 -29.72 48.34 -57.94
CA CYS A 40 -29.77 47.49 -59.12
C CYS A 40 -28.94 48.06 -60.29
N THR A 41 -28.54 47.18 -61.19
CA THR A 41 -27.78 47.53 -62.41
C THR A 41 -28.37 46.85 -63.64
N PRO A 42 -28.45 47.53 -64.79
CA PRO A 42 -28.89 46.90 -66.05
C PRO A 42 -27.80 46.02 -66.68
N ILE A 43 -26.60 45.98 -66.09
CA ILE A 43 -25.53 45.06 -66.50
C ILE A 43 -25.75 43.76 -65.75
N VAL A 44 -26.54 42.86 -66.35
CA VAL A 44 -26.93 41.60 -65.72
C VAL A 44 -25.73 40.69 -65.52
N TYR A 45 -25.53 40.22 -64.29
CA TYR A 45 -24.65 39.11 -63.96
C TYR A 45 -25.43 37.80 -63.99
N VAL A 46 -24.81 36.80 -64.61
CA VAL A 46 -25.32 35.42 -64.66
C VAL A 46 -24.24 34.54 -64.04
N PRO A 47 -24.45 33.99 -62.84
CA PRO A 47 -23.49 33.06 -62.23
C PRO A 47 -23.20 31.89 -63.16
N SER A 48 -21.94 31.47 -63.25
CA SER A 48 -21.56 30.31 -64.07
C SER A 48 -22.12 28.99 -63.53
N ALA A 49 -22.33 28.91 -62.21
CA ALA A 49 -22.91 27.79 -61.50
C ALA A 49 -23.61 28.24 -60.20
N GLY A 50 -24.36 27.35 -59.57
CA GLY A 50 -24.89 27.58 -58.22
C GLY A 50 -23.74 27.76 -57.21
N GLY A 51 -23.91 28.71 -56.28
CA GLY A 51 -22.88 29.04 -55.29
C GLY A 51 -21.78 29.98 -55.80
N LYS A 52 -21.93 30.57 -57.00
CA LYS A 52 -21.03 31.60 -57.53
C LYS A 52 -21.59 32.99 -57.34
N ILE A 53 -20.72 33.96 -57.07
CA ILE A 53 -21.11 35.37 -56.86
C ILE A 53 -20.03 36.32 -57.40
N ALA A 54 -20.44 37.53 -57.73
CA ALA A 54 -19.54 38.62 -58.11
C ALA A 54 -20.00 39.93 -57.47
N ARG A 55 -19.06 40.84 -57.26
CA ARG A 55 -19.30 42.21 -56.79
C ARG A 55 -19.31 43.17 -57.96
N PHE A 56 -20.34 44.00 -58.08
CA PHE A 56 -20.44 45.06 -59.06
C PHE A 56 -19.66 46.30 -58.61
N ASN A 57 -18.87 46.89 -59.51
CA ASN A 57 -18.24 48.19 -59.29
C ASN A 57 -19.02 49.28 -60.06
N PRO A 58 -19.73 50.19 -59.37
CA PRO A 58 -20.51 51.24 -60.01
C PRO A 58 -19.68 52.26 -60.80
N GLU A 59 -18.41 52.49 -60.43
CA GLU A 59 -17.53 53.46 -61.08
C GLU A 59 -17.03 52.94 -62.44
N SER A 60 -16.54 51.70 -62.47
CA SER A 60 -16.07 51.06 -63.69
C SER A 60 -17.20 50.43 -64.52
N ARG A 61 -18.40 50.29 -63.93
CA ARG A 61 -19.56 49.59 -64.53
C ARG A 61 -19.22 48.16 -64.95
N THR A 62 -18.45 47.45 -64.14
CA THR A 62 -18.04 46.07 -64.41
C THR A 62 -18.27 45.19 -63.18
N TRP A 63 -18.57 43.92 -63.42
CA TRP A 63 -18.48 42.89 -62.40
C TRP A 63 -17.01 42.55 -62.12
N SER A 64 -16.70 42.24 -60.88
CA SER A 64 -15.42 41.64 -60.49
C SER A 64 -15.30 40.21 -61.04
N ALA A 65 -14.12 39.62 -60.87
CA ALA A 65 -13.95 38.20 -61.13
C ALA A 65 -14.92 37.40 -60.26
N GLU A 66 -15.54 36.39 -60.85
CA GLU A 66 -16.44 35.49 -60.15
C GLU A 66 -15.68 34.67 -59.09
N ILE A 67 -16.30 34.52 -57.93
CA ILE A 67 -15.79 33.75 -56.79
C ILE A 67 -16.85 32.77 -56.29
N ASP A 68 -16.44 31.82 -55.44
CA ASP A 68 -17.36 31.02 -54.65
C ASP A 68 -18.00 31.88 -53.55
N ASP A 69 -19.31 31.78 -53.38
CA ASP A 69 -20.05 32.46 -52.32
C ASP A 69 -19.81 31.74 -50.99
N MET A 70 -18.93 32.32 -50.18
CA MET A 70 -18.57 31.77 -48.88
C MET A 70 -19.55 32.17 -47.77
N THR A 71 -20.64 32.91 -48.05
CA THR A 71 -21.60 33.37 -47.03
C THR A 71 -22.15 32.22 -46.17
N SER A 72 -22.39 31.06 -46.80
CA SER A 72 -22.87 29.83 -46.13
C SER A 72 -21.76 28.85 -45.76
N GLY A 73 -20.50 29.18 -46.00
CA GLY A 73 -19.35 28.36 -45.63
C GLY A 73 -19.28 28.17 -44.11
N THR A 74 -19.35 26.90 -43.68
CA THR A 74 -19.31 26.53 -42.25
C THR A 74 -17.93 26.05 -41.81
N TYR A 75 -17.61 26.31 -40.56
CA TYR A 75 -16.49 25.73 -39.81
C TYR A 75 -16.94 25.49 -38.36
N TYR A 76 -16.10 24.87 -37.55
CA TYR A 76 -16.44 24.46 -36.19
C TYR A 76 -15.50 25.11 -35.16
N SER A 77 -16.01 25.38 -33.96
CA SER A 77 -15.19 25.64 -32.78
C SER A 77 -14.50 24.35 -32.30
N GLU A 78 -13.53 24.43 -31.39
CA GLU A 78 -12.89 23.24 -30.81
C GLU A 78 -13.86 22.33 -30.05
N THR A 79 -15.02 22.84 -29.62
CA THR A 79 -16.07 22.11 -28.91
C THR A 79 -17.22 21.66 -29.82
N GLY A 80 -17.10 21.89 -31.13
CA GLY A 80 -18.05 21.42 -32.15
C GLY A 80 -19.23 22.35 -32.41
N GLU A 81 -19.18 23.61 -31.97
CA GLU A 81 -20.19 24.61 -32.33
C GLU A 81 -20.04 24.99 -33.80
N ILE A 82 -21.16 25.07 -34.53
CA ILE A 82 -21.17 25.46 -35.95
C ILE A 82 -21.07 26.98 -36.06
N LEU A 83 -20.08 27.43 -36.84
CA LEU A 83 -19.82 28.83 -37.17
C LEU A 83 -19.93 29.03 -38.68
N THR A 84 -20.31 30.23 -39.12
CA THR A 84 -20.42 30.60 -40.54
C THR A 84 -19.51 31.78 -40.88
N ILE A 85 -19.02 31.83 -42.11
CA ILE A 85 -18.19 32.95 -42.60
C ILE A 85 -19.02 34.22 -42.75
N GLY A 86 -20.27 34.12 -43.23
CA GLY A 86 -21.25 35.21 -43.22
C GLY A 86 -21.03 36.33 -44.23
N VAL A 87 -19.96 36.27 -45.03
CA VAL A 87 -19.70 37.24 -46.12
C VAL A 87 -19.26 36.51 -47.41
N PRO A 88 -19.61 37.01 -48.60
CA PRO A 88 -19.36 36.31 -49.86
C PRO A 88 -17.89 36.04 -50.19
N ASP A 89 -17.00 37.02 -49.98
CA ASP A 89 -15.56 36.93 -50.23
C ASP A 89 -14.74 36.57 -48.99
N GLY A 90 -15.40 36.05 -47.95
CA GLY A 90 -14.73 35.63 -46.74
C GLY A 90 -13.85 34.41 -46.95
N ILE A 91 -12.80 34.30 -46.14
CA ILE A 91 -11.94 33.12 -46.06
C ILE A 91 -12.12 32.46 -44.70
N TYR A 92 -11.76 31.19 -44.61
CA TYR A 92 -11.65 30.54 -43.32
C TYR A 92 -10.65 31.28 -42.43
N PRO A 93 -11.02 31.60 -41.18
CA PRO A 93 -10.07 32.17 -40.24
C PRO A 93 -8.90 31.20 -40.00
N GLU A 94 -7.78 31.74 -39.56
CA GLU A 94 -6.63 30.91 -39.19
C GLU A 94 -7.04 29.93 -38.07
N GLY A 95 -6.68 28.65 -38.22
CA GLY A 95 -7.08 27.59 -37.28
C GLY A 95 -8.52 27.10 -37.43
N ALA A 96 -9.27 27.51 -38.45
CA ALA A 96 -10.63 27.03 -38.67
C ALA A 96 -10.69 25.51 -38.83
N ILE A 97 -11.55 24.87 -38.03
CA ILE A 97 -11.78 23.43 -38.10
C ILE A 97 -12.88 23.20 -39.14
N THR A 98 -12.53 22.58 -40.27
CA THR A 98 -13.50 22.24 -41.34
C THR A 98 -13.94 20.78 -41.30
N ALA A 99 -13.26 19.96 -40.49
CA ALA A 99 -13.64 18.57 -40.24
C ALA A 99 -14.95 18.54 -39.44
N THR A 100 -15.98 17.88 -39.97
CA THR A 100 -17.25 17.70 -39.28
C THR A 100 -17.05 16.90 -37.98
N PRO A 101 -17.60 17.35 -36.84
CA PRO A 101 -17.57 16.60 -35.61
C PRO A 101 -18.27 15.24 -35.75
N PRO A 102 -17.83 14.21 -34.99
CA PRO A 102 -18.53 12.93 -34.95
C PRO A 102 -19.92 13.09 -34.30
N ASP A 103 -20.80 12.13 -34.57
CA ASP A 103 -22.07 12.01 -33.83
C ASP A 103 -21.79 11.55 -32.39
N TYR A 104 -22.50 12.12 -31.42
CA TYR A 104 -22.31 11.86 -29.99
C TYR A 104 -23.55 12.20 -29.17
N ASP A 105 -23.70 11.57 -28.00
CA ASP A 105 -24.80 11.88 -27.08
C ASP A 105 -24.47 13.11 -26.21
N LYS A 106 -25.06 14.26 -26.55
CA LYS A 106 -24.85 15.52 -25.84
C LYS A 106 -25.23 15.50 -24.36
N ASN A 107 -25.99 14.50 -23.89
CA ASN A 107 -26.36 14.39 -22.48
C ASN A 107 -25.31 13.65 -21.64
N SER A 108 -24.52 12.77 -22.26
CA SER A 108 -23.57 11.89 -21.57
C SER A 108 -22.13 12.00 -22.09
N GLN A 109 -21.90 12.78 -23.14
CA GLN A 109 -20.63 12.92 -23.82
C GLN A 109 -20.35 14.38 -24.20
N ALA A 110 -19.07 14.68 -24.40
CA ALA A 110 -18.56 15.92 -24.94
C ALA A 110 -17.53 15.62 -26.04
N ILE A 111 -17.30 16.59 -26.91
CA ILE A 111 -16.31 16.49 -27.98
C ILE A 111 -15.29 17.61 -27.86
N LEU A 112 -14.05 17.32 -28.25
CA LEU A 112 -12.97 18.29 -28.31
C LEU A 112 -12.10 17.99 -29.54
N TYR A 113 -11.78 19.03 -30.31
CA TYR A 113 -10.82 18.94 -31.40
C TYR A 113 -9.42 19.20 -30.87
N VAL A 114 -8.57 18.18 -30.89
CA VAL A 114 -7.19 18.25 -30.37
C VAL A 114 -6.28 17.40 -31.26
N ASP A 115 -5.06 17.89 -31.51
CA ASP A 115 -4.07 17.23 -32.37
C ASP A 115 -4.59 16.90 -33.77
N GLY A 116 -5.46 17.75 -34.33
CA GLY A 116 -6.03 17.61 -35.66
C GLY A 116 -7.14 16.56 -35.78
N VAL A 117 -7.62 16.00 -34.67
CA VAL A 117 -8.67 14.98 -34.64
C VAL A 117 -9.76 15.30 -33.61
N TRP A 118 -10.99 14.89 -33.91
CA TRP A 118 -12.08 14.94 -32.93
C TRP A 118 -11.94 13.77 -31.95
N LYS A 119 -11.93 14.09 -30.65
CA LYS A 119 -12.05 13.11 -29.57
C LYS A 119 -13.42 13.22 -28.91
N VAL A 120 -13.99 12.07 -28.57
CA VAL A 120 -15.26 11.97 -27.82
C VAL A 120 -14.94 11.56 -26.40
N TYR A 121 -15.34 12.39 -25.44
CA TYR A 121 -15.18 12.17 -24.01
C TYR A 121 -16.52 11.79 -23.41
N ARG A 122 -16.53 10.80 -22.51
CA ARG A 122 -17.70 10.55 -21.66
C ARG A 122 -17.69 11.56 -20.52
N ASN A 123 -18.83 12.17 -20.23
CA ASN A 123 -19.00 13.00 -19.04
C ASN A 123 -18.98 12.09 -17.80
N GLN A 124 -17.89 12.17 -17.04
CA GLN A 124 -17.69 11.41 -15.80
C GLN A 124 -17.48 12.33 -14.60
N ILE A 125 -17.81 13.62 -14.72
CA ILE A 125 -17.64 14.59 -13.63
C ILE A 125 -18.37 14.10 -12.37
N GLY A 126 -17.66 14.11 -11.24
CA GLY A 126 -18.15 13.61 -9.96
C GLY A 126 -18.00 12.10 -9.76
N SER A 127 -17.59 11.34 -10.78
CA SER A 127 -17.20 9.94 -10.63
C SER A 127 -15.82 9.84 -9.99
N THR A 128 -15.54 8.69 -9.37
CA THR A 128 -14.29 8.41 -8.70
C THR A 128 -13.35 7.56 -9.57
N TYR A 129 -12.06 7.74 -9.35
CA TYR A 129 -11.01 6.87 -9.86
C TYR A 129 -9.97 6.66 -8.76
N TRP A 130 -9.13 5.63 -8.91
CA TRP A 130 -8.13 5.28 -7.92
C TRP A 130 -6.75 5.22 -8.55
N ASP A 131 -5.75 5.67 -7.81
CA ASP A 131 -4.34 5.53 -8.20
C ASP A 131 -3.76 4.16 -7.80
N HIS A 132 -2.51 3.93 -8.16
CA HIS A 132 -1.84 2.65 -7.90
C HIS A 132 -1.67 2.30 -6.41
N GLU A 133 -1.76 3.29 -5.51
CA GLU A 133 -1.71 3.09 -4.07
C GLU A 133 -3.10 2.85 -3.45
N GLY A 134 -4.16 2.92 -4.25
CA GLY A 134 -5.53 2.80 -3.79
C GLY A 134 -6.11 4.09 -3.24
N ASN A 135 -5.48 5.24 -3.46
CA ASN A 135 -6.05 6.52 -3.04
C ASN A 135 -7.20 6.89 -3.99
N GLU A 136 -8.30 7.37 -3.42
CA GLU A 136 -9.47 7.81 -4.17
C GLU A 136 -9.32 9.25 -4.65
N HIS A 137 -9.69 9.48 -5.91
CA HIS A 137 -9.71 10.78 -6.56
C HIS A 137 -11.06 11.01 -7.24
N THR A 138 -11.42 12.27 -7.48
CA THR A 138 -12.68 12.65 -8.15
C THR A 138 -12.39 13.33 -9.48
N ILE A 139 -13.13 12.95 -10.52
CA ILE A 139 -13.07 13.58 -11.83
C ILE A 139 -13.77 14.94 -11.75
N ALA A 140 -13.02 16.03 -11.95
CA ALA A 140 -13.53 17.40 -11.89
C ALA A 140 -13.72 18.06 -13.26
N GLU A 141 -13.21 17.44 -14.33
CA GLU A 141 -13.12 18.03 -15.66
C GLU A 141 -13.91 17.23 -16.70
N LEU A 142 -14.42 17.93 -17.71
CA LEU A 142 -15.24 17.32 -18.76
C LEU A 142 -14.42 16.50 -19.75
N TYR A 143 -13.21 16.97 -20.06
CA TYR A 143 -12.29 16.36 -21.02
C TYR A 143 -11.22 15.57 -20.28
N PHE A 144 -11.65 14.50 -19.60
CA PHE A 144 -10.78 13.71 -18.73
C PHE A 144 -10.32 12.43 -19.44
N ASP A 145 -9.00 12.27 -19.52
CA ASP A 145 -8.33 11.00 -19.83
C ASP A 145 -7.83 10.39 -18.52
N LEU A 146 -8.07 9.10 -18.32
CA LEU A 146 -7.61 8.39 -17.13
C LEU A 146 -6.06 8.38 -17.12
N PRO A 147 -5.41 8.89 -16.06
CA PRO A 147 -3.95 8.90 -15.98
C PRO A 147 -3.36 7.48 -15.99
N GLU A 148 -2.10 7.38 -16.41
CA GLU A 148 -1.36 6.12 -16.34
C GLU A 148 -1.27 5.63 -14.89
N GLY A 149 -1.39 4.30 -14.68
CA GLY A 149 -1.37 3.70 -13.35
C GLY A 149 -2.63 3.98 -12.51
N CYS A 150 -3.71 4.47 -13.12
CA CYS A 150 -5.00 4.65 -12.47
C CYS A 150 -6.06 3.68 -13.02
N THR A 151 -7.12 3.47 -12.26
CA THR A 151 -8.29 2.67 -12.66
C THR A 151 -9.60 3.30 -12.22
N LEU A 152 -10.68 3.03 -12.97
CA LEU A 152 -12.05 3.35 -12.56
C LEU A 152 -12.66 2.24 -11.68
N GLU A 153 -11.94 1.13 -11.48
CA GLU A 153 -12.38 0.02 -10.65
C GLU A 153 -11.97 0.27 -9.19
N GLN A 154 -12.93 0.23 -8.28
CA GLN A 154 -12.67 0.39 -6.86
C GLN A 154 -11.74 -0.72 -6.33
N PRO A 155 -10.75 -0.41 -5.48
CA PRO A 155 -9.93 -1.44 -4.85
C PRO A 155 -10.79 -2.38 -4.00
N PRO A 156 -10.52 -3.70 -4.04
CA PRO A 156 -11.15 -4.64 -3.14
C PRO A 156 -10.80 -4.33 -1.68
N GLN A 157 -11.55 -4.93 -0.75
CA GLN A 157 -11.19 -4.90 0.66
C GLN A 157 -9.89 -5.69 0.87
N ALA A 158 -8.93 -5.09 1.59
CA ALA A 158 -7.70 -5.77 1.99
C ALA A 158 -8.00 -6.86 3.03
N ASN A 159 -7.31 -7.99 2.93
CA ASN A 159 -7.28 -8.97 4.02
C ASN A 159 -6.42 -8.46 5.19
N ASP A 160 -6.51 -9.13 6.33
CA ASP A 160 -5.63 -8.87 7.47
C ASP A 160 -4.16 -8.96 7.04
N GLU A 161 -3.33 -8.05 7.56
CA GLU A 161 -1.89 -7.93 7.24
C GLU A 161 -1.55 -7.69 5.76
N CYS A 162 -2.52 -7.26 4.94
CA CYS A 162 -2.31 -6.91 3.54
C CYS A 162 -2.73 -5.47 3.24
N VAL A 163 -2.19 -4.95 2.16
CA VAL A 163 -2.62 -3.72 1.49
C VAL A 163 -2.91 -4.04 0.03
N VAL A 164 -3.81 -3.27 -0.59
CA VAL A 164 -4.13 -3.42 -2.00
C VAL A 164 -3.30 -2.45 -2.84
N ARG A 165 -2.75 -2.93 -3.96
CA ARG A 165 -1.99 -2.14 -4.93
C ARG A 165 -2.44 -2.45 -6.35
N LEU A 166 -2.47 -1.44 -7.22
CA LEU A 166 -2.73 -1.64 -8.64
C LEU A 166 -1.39 -2.00 -9.30
N ILE A 167 -1.24 -3.26 -9.70
CA ILE A 167 -0.02 -3.77 -10.33
C ILE A 167 -0.44 -4.38 -11.66
N ASP A 168 0.19 -3.91 -12.75
CA ASP A 168 -0.13 -4.31 -14.13
C ASP A 168 -1.62 -4.16 -14.50
N GLY A 169 -2.25 -3.08 -13.99
CA GLY A 169 -3.66 -2.78 -14.24
C GLY A 169 -4.66 -3.64 -13.47
N GLN A 170 -4.20 -4.46 -12.51
CA GLN A 170 -5.06 -5.29 -11.67
C GLN A 170 -4.79 -5.06 -10.19
N TRP A 171 -5.86 -5.05 -9.39
CA TRP A 171 -5.74 -4.98 -7.94
C TRP A 171 -5.14 -6.27 -7.39
N GLN A 172 -4.02 -6.14 -6.69
CA GLN A 172 -3.34 -7.25 -6.03
C GLN A 172 -3.23 -6.97 -4.53
N GLN A 173 -3.33 -8.03 -3.72
CA GLN A 173 -3.05 -7.95 -2.30
C GLN A 173 -1.57 -8.18 -2.07
N VAL A 174 -0.92 -7.26 -1.38
CA VAL A 174 0.49 -7.29 -1.04
C VAL A 174 0.60 -7.27 0.47
N LYS A 175 1.43 -8.15 1.05
CA LYS A 175 1.62 -8.20 2.50
C LYS A 175 2.18 -6.87 3.01
N ASP A 176 1.65 -6.42 4.14
CA ASP A 176 2.09 -5.21 4.81
C ASP A 176 2.56 -5.54 6.22
N TYR A 177 3.87 -5.73 6.33
CA TYR A 177 4.55 -5.93 7.60
C TYR A 177 5.32 -4.70 8.05
N ARG A 178 5.07 -3.54 7.44
CA ARG A 178 5.84 -2.33 7.71
C ARG A 178 5.75 -1.92 9.18
N GLY A 179 6.87 -1.49 9.75
CA GLY A 179 7.00 -1.14 11.17
C GLY A 179 7.11 -2.34 12.12
N ARG A 180 7.03 -3.58 11.61
CA ARG A 180 7.38 -4.79 12.36
C ARG A 180 8.87 -5.11 12.19
N ILE A 181 9.38 -5.93 13.10
CA ILE A 181 10.74 -6.47 13.00
C ILE A 181 10.70 -7.81 12.24
N ALA A 182 11.54 -7.93 11.22
CA ALA A 182 11.93 -9.18 10.62
C ALA A 182 13.06 -9.80 11.45
N TYR A 183 12.83 -10.99 12.00
CA TYR A 183 13.80 -11.72 12.80
C TYR A 183 14.58 -12.68 11.91
N ALA A 184 15.92 -12.65 12.00
CA ALA A 184 16.78 -13.58 11.29
C ALA A 184 16.56 -15.01 11.83
N LYS A 185 16.35 -15.97 10.92
CA LYS A 185 16.16 -17.39 11.26
C LYS A 185 17.46 -18.03 11.79
N ASP A 186 18.62 -17.62 11.27
CA ASP A 186 19.93 -17.97 11.82
C ASP A 186 20.46 -16.84 12.74
N GLN A 187 20.25 -17.01 14.04
CA GLN A 187 20.72 -16.06 15.06
C GLN A 187 22.17 -16.29 15.49
N THR A 188 22.79 -17.37 15.04
CA THR A 188 24.11 -17.82 15.48
C THR A 188 25.22 -17.42 14.51
N GLY A 189 24.91 -17.31 13.22
CA GLY A 189 25.89 -17.02 12.15
C GLY A 189 26.32 -15.56 12.03
N GLY A 190 25.58 -14.61 12.60
CA GLY A 190 25.92 -13.18 12.61
C GLY A 190 25.96 -12.48 11.24
N THR A 191 25.54 -13.15 10.17
CA THR A 191 25.48 -12.58 8.82
C THR A 191 24.16 -11.88 8.54
N ASP A 192 23.09 -12.32 9.18
CA ASP A 192 21.75 -11.76 9.05
C ASP A 192 21.36 -11.10 10.37
N GLU A 193 21.07 -9.80 10.33
CA GLU A 193 20.62 -9.02 11.49
C GLU A 193 19.11 -8.77 11.40
N ASN A 194 18.45 -8.75 12.56
CA ASN A 194 17.05 -8.33 12.62
C ASN A 194 16.92 -6.91 12.10
N TYR A 195 15.87 -6.63 11.33
CA TYR A 195 15.64 -5.31 10.75
C TYR A 195 14.17 -4.90 10.79
N GLU A 196 13.91 -3.59 10.79
CA GLU A 196 12.56 -3.05 10.66
C GLU A 196 12.12 -3.11 9.19
N ILE A 197 10.94 -3.68 8.94
CA ILE A 197 10.39 -3.80 7.60
C ILE A 197 9.87 -2.42 7.18
N THR A 198 10.38 -1.87 6.08
CA THR A 198 9.95 -0.57 5.55
C THR A 198 9.20 -0.68 4.23
N GLU A 199 9.41 -1.78 3.50
CA GLU A 199 8.82 -2.04 2.19
C GLU A 199 7.63 -3.00 2.29
N LEU A 200 6.75 -2.94 1.29
CA LEU A 200 5.66 -3.89 1.12
C LEU A 200 6.17 -5.20 0.53
N GLY A 201 5.48 -6.29 0.84
CA GLY A 201 5.74 -7.62 0.29
C GLY A 201 6.19 -8.63 1.34
N ASP A 202 6.61 -9.79 0.84
CA ASP A 202 7.16 -10.85 1.66
C ASP A 202 8.51 -10.45 2.26
N VAL A 203 8.75 -10.91 3.49
CA VAL A 203 10.11 -10.90 4.05
C VAL A 203 10.96 -11.96 3.33
N PRO A 204 12.27 -11.74 3.15
CA PRO A 204 13.17 -12.74 2.57
C PRO A 204 13.09 -14.08 3.31
N GLU A 205 13.37 -15.19 2.62
CA GLU A 205 13.29 -16.54 3.20
C GLU A 205 14.18 -16.74 4.44
N THR A 206 15.24 -15.93 4.59
CA THR A 206 16.15 -15.93 5.74
C THR A 206 15.55 -15.32 7.00
N HIS A 207 14.38 -14.67 6.91
CA HIS A 207 13.73 -13.96 8.00
C HIS A 207 12.29 -14.41 8.22
N THR A 208 11.76 -14.09 9.40
CA THR A 208 10.37 -14.32 9.78
C THR A 208 9.82 -13.12 10.55
N VAL A 209 8.50 -12.91 10.50
CA VAL A 209 7.82 -11.90 11.32
C VAL A 209 7.42 -12.42 12.70
N SER A 210 7.64 -13.72 12.94
CA SER A 210 7.40 -14.37 14.22
C SER A 210 8.54 -14.07 15.20
N VAL A 211 8.19 -13.67 16.42
CA VAL A 211 9.16 -13.36 17.47
C VAL A 211 9.69 -14.67 18.08
N PRO A 212 11.02 -14.84 18.23
CA PRO A 212 11.63 -15.95 18.95
C PRO A 212 11.57 -15.74 20.48
N ASP A 213 11.41 -16.82 21.24
CA ASP A 213 11.73 -16.79 22.67
C ASP A 213 13.26 -16.92 22.91
N LEU A 214 13.68 -16.66 24.15
CA LEU A 214 15.10 -16.55 24.54
C LEU A 214 15.94 -17.79 24.20
N PHE A 215 15.34 -18.97 24.24
CA PHE A 215 16.02 -20.25 24.02
C PHE A 215 15.50 -20.97 22.78
N ASP A 216 14.88 -20.25 21.84
CA ASP A 216 14.38 -20.87 20.61
C ASP A 216 15.45 -20.93 19.52
N SER A 217 15.34 -21.93 18.66
CA SER A 217 16.03 -22.04 17.37
C SER A 217 15.02 -22.27 16.26
N TRP A 218 15.31 -21.74 15.06
CA TRP A 218 14.43 -21.91 13.91
C TRP A 218 14.47 -23.35 13.43
N ASP A 219 13.31 -24.00 13.35
CA ASP A 219 13.16 -25.31 12.74
C ASP A 219 12.66 -25.15 11.30
N TYR A 220 13.51 -25.51 10.33
CA TYR A 220 13.21 -25.43 8.91
C TYR A 220 12.17 -26.47 8.46
N ASP A 221 11.99 -27.57 9.19
CA ASP A 221 10.99 -28.59 8.84
C ASP A 221 9.57 -28.16 9.24
N SER A 222 9.42 -27.47 10.38
CA SER A 222 8.13 -26.93 10.84
C SER A 222 7.88 -25.47 10.48
N ASP A 223 8.87 -24.78 9.90
CA ASP A 223 8.86 -23.34 9.59
C ASP A 223 8.45 -22.49 10.80
N SER A 224 8.99 -22.83 11.98
CA SER A 224 8.63 -22.19 13.24
C SER A 224 9.76 -22.15 14.26
N TRP A 225 9.63 -21.27 15.25
CA TRP A 225 10.52 -21.26 16.41
C TRP A 225 10.24 -22.46 17.30
N THR A 226 11.29 -23.18 17.68
CA THR A 226 11.21 -24.35 18.56
C THR A 226 12.21 -24.23 19.70
N TYR A 227 11.81 -24.67 20.89
CA TYR A 227 12.66 -24.63 22.06
C TYR A 227 13.93 -25.47 21.85
N ASP A 228 15.08 -24.84 22.05
CA ASP A 228 16.40 -25.43 21.92
C ASP A 228 17.04 -25.60 23.30
N ILE A 229 17.02 -26.86 23.77
CA ILE A 229 17.58 -27.24 25.07
C ILE A 229 19.09 -26.92 25.18
N GLU A 230 19.83 -26.93 24.07
CA GLU A 230 21.27 -26.66 24.09
C GLU A 230 21.57 -25.17 24.27
N LYS A 231 20.69 -24.28 23.78
CA LYS A 231 20.77 -22.83 24.06
C LYS A 231 20.52 -22.55 25.54
N GLU A 232 19.53 -23.19 26.16
CA GLU A 232 19.27 -23.01 27.59
C GLU A 232 20.37 -23.64 28.47
N ARG A 233 20.97 -24.76 28.03
CA ARG A 233 21.89 -25.58 28.84
C ARG A 233 22.98 -24.76 29.53
N LEU A 234 23.62 -23.80 28.86
CA LEU A 234 24.67 -22.98 29.46
C LEU A 234 24.15 -22.08 30.58
N TYR A 235 23.01 -21.42 30.35
CA TYR A 235 22.35 -20.57 31.35
C TYR A 235 21.90 -21.40 32.56
N LYS A 236 21.20 -22.52 32.31
CA LYS A 236 20.72 -23.43 33.34
C LYS A 236 21.86 -24.02 34.17
N ALA A 237 22.96 -24.41 33.52
CA ALA A 237 24.15 -24.92 34.21
C ALA A 237 24.77 -23.90 35.16
N ALA A 238 24.81 -22.62 34.78
CA ALA A 238 25.29 -21.56 35.67
C ALA A 238 24.37 -21.38 36.89
N VAL A 239 23.04 -21.37 36.66
CA VAL A 239 22.04 -21.29 37.74
C VAL A 239 22.17 -22.45 38.72
N GLU A 240 22.26 -23.68 38.22
CA GLU A 240 22.35 -24.87 39.07
C GLU A 240 23.70 -24.99 39.80
N LYS A 241 24.81 -24.55 39.19
CA LYS A 241 26.12 -24.47 39.88
C LYS A 241 26.09 -23.47 41.04
N ASN A 242 25.47 -22.30 40.83
CA ASN A 242 25.32 -21.30 41.89
C ASN A 242 24.49 -21.84 43.06
N TRP A 243 23.37 -22.50 42.77
CA TRP A 243 22.55 -23.15 43.80
C TRP A 243 23.34 -24.22 44.56
N ARG A 244 24.06 -25.09 43.83
CA ARG A 244 24.92 -26.14 44.44
C ARG A 244 25.96 -25.53 45.36
N ASP A 245 26.65 -24.49 44.93
CA ASP A 245 27.71 -23.83 45.71
C ASP A 245 27.15 -23.21 47.01
N GLU A 246 25.95 -22.64 46.98
CA GLU A 246 25.27 -22.10 48.16
C GLU A 246 24.89 -23.23 49.14
N GLN A 247 24.30 -24.31 48.65
CA GLN A 247 23.97 -25.47 49.49
C GLN A 247 25.22 -26.11 50.09
N LEU A 248 26.28 -26.27 49.29
CA LEU A 248 27.53 -26.88 49.74
C LEU A 248 28.17 -26.04 50.84
N ARG A 249 28.13 -24.71 50.76
CA ARG A 249 28.63 -23.82 51.82
C ARG A 249 27.88 -24.05 53.13
N ASN A 250 26.55 -24.07 53.10
CA ASN A 250 25.73 -24.30 54.29
C ASN A 250 26.03 -25.66 54.95
N VAL A 251 26.20 -26.70 54.12
CA VAL A 251 26.53 -28.06 54.59
C VAL A 251 27.93 -28.10 55.20
N LEU A 252 28.92 -27.48 54.56
CA LEU A 252 30.29 -27.43 55.06
C LEU A 252 30.39 -26.67 56.38
N ASP A 253 29.69 -25.54 56.53
CA ASP A 253 29.66 -24.78 57.78
C ASP A 253 29.09 -25.63 58.94
N ARG A 254 28.08 -26.45 58.64
CA ARG A 254 27.43 -27.30 59.63
C ARG A 254 28.28 -28.52 60.03
N ILE A 255 28.97 -29.12 59.07
CA ILE A 255 29.98 -30.16 59.28
C ILE A 255 31.11 -29.61 60.16
N ASP A 256 31.68 -28.46 59.78
CA ASP A 256 32.78 -27.81 60.51
C ASP A 256 32.40 -27.47 61.96
N GLN A 257 31.17 -26.97 62.18
CA GLN A 257 30.67 -26.72 63.52
C GLN A 257 30.61 -28.01 64.36
N TYR A 258 30.07 -29.11 63.81
CA TYR A 258 30.00 -30.39 64.52
C TYR A 258 31.40 -30.94 64.81
N GLU A 259 32.31 -30.94 63.84
CA GLU A 259 33.68 -31.44 63.98
C GLU A 259 34.46 -30.65 65.04
N LYS A 260 34.36 -29.32 65.04
CA LYS A 260 34.98 -28.47 66.06
C LYS A 260 34.40 -28.75 67.44
N ASP A 261 33.08 -28.91 67.53
CA ASP A 261 32.40 -29.16 68.80
C ASP A 261 32.79 -30.49 69.44
N GLN A 262 33.20 -31.49 68.67
CA GLN A 262 33.72 -32.75 69.23
C GLN A 262 34.97 -32.54 70.11
N ASN A 263 35.71 -31.44 69.93
CA ASN A 263 36.89 -31.12 70.73
C ASN A 263 36.56 -30.43 72.07
N TYR A 264 35.31 -30.04 72.30
CA TYR A 264 34.86 -29.52 73.59
C TYR A 264 34.27 -30.63 74.47
N GLU A 265 34.33 -30.44 75.79
CA GLU A 265 33.61 -31.28 76.74
C GLU A 265 32.11 -31.24 76.44
N GLU A 266 31.42 -32.37 76.66
CA GLU A 266 30.02 -32.56 76.25
C GLU A 266 29.08 -31.46 76.75
N ALA A 267 29.31 -30.96 77.96
CA ALA A 267 28.51 -29.90 78.57
C ALA A 267 28.62 -28.53 77.86
N TYR A 268 29.63 -28.33 77.02
CA TYR A 268 29.88 -27.07 76.28
C TYR A 268 29.63 -27.20 74.78
N ARG A 269 29.18 -28.37 74.29
CA ARG A 269 28.84 -28.56 72.88
C ARG A 269 27.58 -27.78 72.53
N THR A 270 27.57 -27.15 71.36
CA THR A 270 26.50 -26.28 70.87
C THR A 270 25.89 -26.74 69.56
N SER A 271 26.56 -27.64 68.84
CA SER A 271 26.09 -28.25 67.61
C SER A 271 24.86 -29.09 67.93
N PRO A 272 23.71 -28.82 67.32
CA PRO A 272 22.48 -29.55 67.59
C PRO A 272 22.39 -30.86 66.79
N LEU A 273 23.46 -31.28 66.11
CA LEU A 273 23.47 -32.46 65.26
C LEU A 273 23.78 -33.73 66.07
N SER A 274 23.02 -34.79 65.79
CA SER A 274 23.37 -36.16 66.13
C SER A 274 24.43 -36.75 65.19
N GLU A 275 25.04 -37.86 65.58
CA GLU A 275 25.98 -38.59 64.73
C GLU A 275 25.33 -39.10 63.42
N THR A 276 24.04 -39.49 63.49
CA THR A 276 23.25 -39.86 62.30
C THR A 276 23.02 -38.69 61.37
N GLU A 277 22.72 -37.50 61.91
CA GLU A 277 22.55 -36.30 61.10
C GLU A 277 23.86 -35.83 60.46
N TYR A 278 24.96 -35.93 61.20
CA TYR A 278 26.30 -35.68 60.69
C TYR A 278 26.67 -36.61 59.52
N ALA A 279 26.40 -37.91 59.64
CA ALA A 279 26.61 -38.86 58.55
C ALA A 279 25.74 -38.54 57.32
N GLY A 280 24.50 -38.12 57.52
CA GLY A 280 23.62 -37.64 56.44
C GLY A 280 24.18 -36.42 55.72
N LEU A 281 24.73 -35.44 56.46
CA LEU A 281 25.39 -34.27 55.86
C LEU A 281 26.64 -34.62 55.06
N LEU A 282 27.45 -35.58 55.51
CA LEU A 282 28.59 -36.09 54.74
C LEU A 282 28.15 -36.75 53.42
N GLY A 283 27.06 -37.53 53.46
CA GLY A 283 26.45 -38.11 52.27
C GLY A 283 25.94 -37.04 51.31
N TYR A 284 25.21 -36.06 51.82
CA TYR A 284 24.68 -34.95 51.03
C TYR A 284 25.78 -34.06 50.43
N ARG A 285 26.85 -33.80 51.19
CA ARG A 285 28.07 -33.13 50.67
C ARG A 285 28.61 -33.85 49.44
N LYS A 286 28.69 -35.19 49.47
CA LYS A 286 29.13 -35.98 48.31
C LYS A 286 28.18 -35.81 47.12
N LEU A 287 26.87 -35.92 47.34
CA LEU A 287 25.88 -35.74 46.28
C LEU A 287 25.97 -34.34 45.63
N LEU A 288 26.12 -33.28 46.43
CA LEU A 288 26.32 -31.92 45.91
C LEU A 288 27.61 -31.76 45.10
N CYS A 289 28.70 -32.43 45.50
CA CYS A 289 29.95 -32.43 44.75
C CYS A 289 29.83 -33.18 43.41
N ASP A 290 29.12 -34.30 43.39
CA ASP A 290 28.94 -35.13 42.19
C ASP A 290 27.88 -34.56 41.22
N TYR A 291 26.96 -33.71 41.70
CA TYR A 291 25.81 -33.22 40.93
C TYR A 291 26.15 -32.59 39.56
N PRO A 292 27.18 -31.74 39.40
CA PRO A 292 27.55 -31.18 38.10
C PRO A 292 28.04 -32.22 37.07
N GLU A 293 28.43 -33.40 37.54
CA GLU A 293 28.90 -34.52 36.71
C GLU A 293 27.79 -35.57 36.49
N SER A 294 26.56 -35.28 36.93
CA SER A 294 25.41 -36.17 36.70
C SER A 294 24.98 -36.14 35.22
N GLU A 295 24.47 -37.28 34.73
CA GLU A 295 24.07 -37.46 33.32
C GLU A 295 23.00 -36.43 32.89
N ASP A 296 22.09 -36.11 33.80
CA ASP A 296 20.97 -35.20 33.54
C ASP A 296 21.31 -33.73 33.84
N PHE A 297 22.52 -33.41 34.28
CA PHE A 297 22.89 -32.02 34.57
C PHE A 297 22.83 -31.15 33.28
N PRO A 298 22.21 -29.95 33.31
CA PRO A 298 21.66 -29.22 34.46
C PRO A 298 20.13 -29.30 34.61
N PHE A 299 19.47 -30.25 33.94
CA PHE A 299 18.01 -30.37 33.91
C PHE A 299 17.44 -31.46 34.83
N GLY A 300 18.31 -32.32 35.38
CA GLY A 300 17.95 -33.37 36.32
C GLY A 300 17.55 -32.86 37.70
N GLU A 301 17.04 -33.77 38.52
CA GLU A 301 16.60 -33.48 39.89
C GLU A 301 17.78 -33.04 40.77
N ARG A 302 17.49 -32.08 41.66
CA ARG A 302 18.46 -31.60 42.64
C ARG A 302 18.68 -32.68 43.72
N PRO A 303 19.91 -32.86 44.20
CA PRO A 303 20.17 -33.73 45.34
C PRO A 303 19.35 -33.32 46.56
N GLU A 304 18.85 -34.30 47.31
CA GLU A 304 18.14 -34.09 48.57
C GLU A 304 18.95 -34.61 49.77
N LEU A 305 18.87 -33.90 50.89
CA LEU A 305 19.45 -34.35 52.15
C LEU A 305 18.58 -35.45 52.75
N SER A 306 19.17 -36.63 52.95
CA SER A 306 18.54 -37.76 53.64
C SER A 306 19.39 -38.22 54.81
N TYR A 307 18.74 -38.50 55.93
CA TYR A 307 19.39 -39.00 57.14
C TYR A 307 19.26 -40.52 57.24
N PRO A 308 20.34 -41.25 57.52
CA PRO A 308 20.26 -42.69 57.76
C PRO A 308 19.36 -42.99 58.96
N GLU A 309 18.55 -44.05 58.89
CA GLU A 309 17.70 -44.48 60.00
C GLU A 309 18.56 -44.82 61.24
N PRO A 310 18.14 -44.40 62.45
CA PRO A 310 18.89 -44.68 63.66
C PRO A 310 18.91 -46.19 63.93
N ALA A 311 20.11 -46.75 64.17
CA ALA A 311 20.25 -48.14 64.55
C ALA A 311 19.52 -48.38 65.90
N ILE A 312 18.57 -49.32 65.90
CA ILE A 312 17.84 -49.73 67.12
C ILE A 312 18.85 -50.35 68.10
N GLU A 313 19.19 -49.64 69.17
CA GLU A 313 20.05 -50.14 70.23
C GLU A 313 19.34 -51.31 70.94
N GLN A 314 19.89 -52.53 70.86
CA GLN A 314 19.29 -53.68 71.55
C GLN A 314 19.39 -53.48 73.07
N PRO A 315 18.33 -53.79 73.85
CA PRO A 315 18.31 -53.54 75.29
C PRO A 315 19.42 -54.34 76.00
N LYS A 316 20.26 -53.62 76.77
CA LYS A 316 21.30 -54.23 77.62
C LYS A 316 20.68 -55.28 78.55
N PRO A 317 21.26 -56.48 78.67
CA PRO A 317 20.70 -57.54 79.50
C PRO A 317 20.71 -57.16 80.99
N THR A 318 19.54 -57.10 81.59
CA THR A 318 19.33 -56.93 83.04
C THR A 318 19.97 -58.10 83.79
N VAL A 319 21.04 -57.83 84.53
CA VAL A 319 21.70 -58.82 85.40
C VAL A 319 20.84 -59.04 86.65
N MET A 320 20.09 -60.15 86.70
CA MET A 320 19.40 -60.59 87.93
C MET A 320 20.41 -61.05 88.99
N ARG A 321 20.48 -60.33 90.11
CA ARG A 321 21.17 -60.81 91.34
C ARG A 321 20.39 -61.97 91.96
N ARG A 322 20.96 -63.18 91.93
CA ARG A 322 20.53 -64.33 92.76
C ARG A 322 20.86 -64.06 94.23
N VAL A 323 19.84 -64.00 95.09
CA VAL A 323 19.99 -64.11 96.54
C VAL A 323 19.89 -65.58 96.92
N LEU A 324 20.97 -66.14 97.47
CA LEU A 324 21.06 -67.52 97.96
C LEU A 324 20.69 -67.55 99.45
N ASN A 325 19.58 -68.22 99.78
CA ASN A 325 19.21 -68.57 101.14
C ASN A 325 20.22 -69.56 101.73
N LYS A 326 20.73 -69.28 102.93
CA LYS A 326 21.39 -70.29 103.79
C LYS A 326 20.48 -70.61 104.97
N ILE A 327 20.09 -71.88 105.01
CA ILE A 327 19.45 -72.58 106.12
C ILE A 327 20.54 -72.90 107.16
N THR A 328 20.25 -72.70 108.44
CA THR A 328 20.95 -73.37 109.53
C THR A 328 19.93 -74.01 110.46
N SER A 329 20.00 -75.33 110.55
CA SER A 329 19.25 -76.17 111.48
C SER A 329 20.03 -76.34 112.80
N ARG A 330 19.34 -76.19 113.94
CA ARG A 330 19.20 -77.23 114.97
C ARG A 330 18.18 -76.81 116.01
#